data_AF-A0AAN7LRT7-F1
#
_entry.id   AF-A0AAN7LRT7-F1
#
_cell.length_a   1.000
_cell.length_b   1.000
_cell.length_c   1.000
_cell.angle_alpha   90.00
_cell.angle_beta   90.00
_cell.angle_gamma   90.00
#
_symmetry.space_group_name_H-M   'P 1'
#
loop_
_entity.id
_entity.type
_entity.pdbx_description
1 polymer ?
#
loop_
_entity_poly.entity_id
_entity_poly.type
_entity_poly.pdbx_seq_one_letter_code
_entity_poly.pdbx_strand_id
1 'polypeptide(L)'
;MVDRFFSCGAKGVDSCSTASSHISLLSGPPSSGKTSLLLQFAYNCALKSSSSNHPVVFICNRRCVESKPPCLSQGIQPTSNVFQHIQVKYVDNDEGVKKYFAAFHLHDKFPAAVVIDDFGDLFNERSNHERNAANPRGRDLAMVRILALCHNAVMHAK
;
A
#
# COMPACT_ATOMS: atom_id res chain seq x y z
N MET A 1 8.15 -24.11 1.43
CA MET A 1 9.05 -23.07 1.98
C MET A 1 8.54 -21.69 1.55
N VAL A 2 7.40 -21.24 2.10
CA VAL A 2 6.79 -19.92 1.77
C VAL A 2 6.32 -19.17 3.04
N ASP A 3 6.46 -19.78 4.23
CA ASP A 3 5.92 -19.26 5.50
C ASP A 3 6.63 -18.03 6.09
N ARG A 4 7.42 -17.28 5.32
CA ARG A 4 8.30 -16.24 5.90
C ARG A 4 8.46 -14.93 5.12
N PHE A 5 7.62 -14.64 4.12
CA PHE A 5 7.79 -13.36 3.42
C PHE A 5 7.29 -12.13 4.19
N PHE A 6 6.38 -12.30 5.17
CA PHE A 6 5.94 -11.20 6.06
C PHE A 6 5.51 -11.73 7.45
N SER A 7 6.44 -12.27 8.21
CA SER A 7 6.19 -12.55 9.63
C SER A 7 6.22 -11.24 10.41
N CYS A 8 5.08 -10.56 10.56
CA CYS A 8 4.85 -9.60 11.65
C CYS A 8 4.79 -10.36 12.99
N GLY A 9 5.91 -10.98 13.36
CA GLY A 9 6.13 -11.64 14.63
C GLY A 9 7.45 -11.12 15.19
N ALA A 10 7.45 -9.89 15.69
CA ALA A 10 8.53 -9.42 16.54
C ALA A 10 8.46 -10.21 17.85
N LYS A 11 9.36 -11.18 18.02
CA LYS A 11 9.73 -11.69 19.33
C LYS A 11 11.18 -11.31 19.59
N GLY A 12 11.37 -10.45 20.58
CA GLY A 12 12.67 -10.10 21.16
C GLY A 12 13.14 -8.69 20.84
N VAL A 13 12.68 -7.69 21.59
CA VAL A 13 13.45 -6.77 22.46
C VAL A 13 12.45 -5.85 23.17
N ASP A 14 12.71 -5.61 24.45
CA ASP A 14 11.78 -5.14 25.48
C ASP A 14 11.18 -3.73 25.32
N SER A 15 9.93 -3.62 25.78
CA SER A 15 9.32 -2.49 26.51
C SER A 15 9.41 -1.06 25.94
N CYS A 16 8.50 -0.71 25.03
CA CYS A 16 7.70 0.52 25.11
C CYS A 16 6.46 0.43 24.20
N SER A 17 5.29 0.68 24.77
CA SER A 17 3.98 0.69 24.12
C SER A 17 3.81 1.88 23.16
N THR A 18 4.37 1.78 21.95
CA THR A 18 3.91 2.53 20.78
C THR A 18 3.91 1.57 19.60
N ALA A 19 2.76 1.31 18.99
CA ALA A 19 2.68 0.53 17.76
C ALA A 19 3.40 1.33 16.67
N SER A 20 4.67 1.04 16.41
CA SER A 20 5.44 1.72 15.36
C SER A 20 4.79 1.44 14.02
N SER A 21 4.21 2.48 13.42
CA SER A 21 3.66 2.43 12.07
C SER A 21 4.81 2.24 11.07
N HIS A 22 5.16 0.99 10.79
CA HIS A 22 6.26 0.65 9.91
C HIS A 22 5.87 0.85 8.44
N ILE A 23 6.59 1.73 7.75
CA ILE A 23 6.55 1.83 6.28
C ILE A 23 7.57 0.83 5.73
N SER A 24 7.14 0.00 4.78
CA SER A 24 7.99 -0.96 4.06
C SER A 24 7.91 -0.71 2.55
N LEU A 25 9.05 -0.77 1.87
CA LEU A 25 9.13 -0.62 0.42
C LEU A 25 9.53 -1.96 -0.22
N LEU A 26 8.74 -2.42 -1.19
CA LEU A 26 9.07 -3.59 -2.01
C LEU A 26 9.64 -3.13 -3.35
N SER A 27 10.87 -3.52 -3.65
CA SER A 27 11.55 -3.21 -4.91
C SER A 27 12.02 -4.49 -5.61
N GLY A 28 12.09 -4.45 -6.93
CA GLY A 28 12.48 -5.58 -7.76
C GLY A 28 12.27 -5.31 -9.25
N PRO A 29 12.89 -6.09 -10.15
CA PRO A 29 12.80 -5.87 -11.59
C PRO A 29 11.36 -6.01 -12.11
N PRO A 30 11.07 -5.52 -13.33
CA PRO A 30 9.78 -5.76 -13.98
C PRO A 30 9.43 -7.26 -14.00
N SER A 31 8.15 -7.58 -13.83
CA SER A 31 7.64 -8.96 -13.85
C SER A 31 8.16 -9.89 -12.74
N SER A 32 8.77 -9.37 -11.67
CA SER A 32 9.21 -10.18 -10.52
C SER A 32 8.10 -10.61 -9.54
N GLY A 33 6.81 -10.40 -9.89
CA GLY A 33 5.66 -10.78 -9.06
C GLY A 33 5.32 -9.83 -7.91
N LYS A 34 5.82 -8.58 -7.92
CA LYS A 34 5.59 -7.60 -6.84
C LYS A 34 4.11 -7.36 -6.55
N THR A 35 3.31 -7.07 -7.59
CA THR A 35 1.87 -6.83 -7.48
C THR A 35 1.14 -8.03 -6.88
N SER A 36 1.46 -9.26 -7.30
CA SER A 36 0.92 -10.48 -6.70
C SER A 36 1.33 -10.66 -5.24
N LEU A 37 2.57 -10.32 -4.89
CA LEU A 37 3.06 -10.37 -3.51
C LEU A 37 2.39 -9.32 -2.62
N LEU A 38 2.15 -8.12 -3.14
CA LEU A 38 1.42 -7.05 -2.44
C LEU A 38 -0.04 -7.44 -2.23
N LEU A 39 -0.70 -8.07 -3.21
CA LEU A 39 -2.05 -8.61 -3.03
C LEU A 39 -2.07 -9.71 -1.98
N GLN A 40 -1.10 -10.62 -2.00
CA GLN A 40 -0.97 -11.67 -0.99
C GLN A 40 -0.77 -11.08 0.42
N PHE A 41 0.05 -10.03 0.53
CA PHE A 41 0.23 -9.30 1.77
C PHE A 41 -1.08 -8.68 2.24
N ALA A 42 -1.81 -7.99 1.36
CA ALA A 42 -3.11 -7.41 1.66
C ALA A 42 -4.13 -8.47 2.14
N TYR A 43 -4.16 -9.64 1.48
CA TYR A 43 -4.98 -10.78 1.90
C TYR A 43 -4.62 -11.27 3.30
N ASN A 44 -3.34 -11.44 3.60
CA ASN A 44 -2.88 -11.88 4.91
C ASN A 44 -3.19 -10.86 6.01
N CYS A 45 -3.12 -9.56 5.70
CA CYS A 45 -3.53 -8.49 6.61
C CYS A 45 -5.03 -8.53 6.86
N ALA A 46 -5.84 -8.65 5.80
CA ALA A 46 -7.29 -8.73 5.89
C ALA A 46 -7.73 -9.94 6.71
N LEU A 47 -7.12 -11.11 6.49
CA LEU A 47 -7.39 -12.32 7.25
C LEU A 47 -7.14 -12.14 8.76
N LYS A 48 -6.08 -11.42 9.13
CA LYS A 48 -5.75 -11.12 10.54
C LYS A 48 -6.68 -10.07 11.15
N SER A 49 -7.15 -9.10 10.36
CA SER A 49 -8.03 -8.02 10.83
C SER A 49 -9.52 -8.33 10.68
N SER A 50 -9.90 -9.50 10.15
CA SER A 50 -11.30 -9.93 10.01
C SER A 50 -12.09 -9.84 11.33
N SER A 51 -11.45 -10.10 12.47
CA SER A 51 -12.10 -10.03 13.79
C SER A 51 -12.32 -8.59 14.27
N SER A 52 -11.45 -7.66 13.89
CA SER A 52 -11.51 -6.25 14.31
C SER A 52 -12.26 -5.36 13.32
N ASN A 53 -12.69 -5.93 12.18
CA ASN A 53 -13.47 -5.26 11.13
C ASN A 53 -12.81 -3.95 10.66
N HIS A 54 -11.48 -3.97 10.58
CA HIS A 54 -10.68 -2.92 9.95
C HIS A 54 -10.31 -3.36 8.53
N PRO A 55 -10.68 -2.57 7.50
CA PRO A 55 -10.41 -2.94 6.12
C PRO A 55 -8.91 -2.80 5.80
N VAL A 56 -8.45 -3.50 4.77
CA VAL A 56 -7.15 -3.24 4.13
C VAL A 56 -7.41 -2.45 2.86
N VAL A 57 -6.67 -1.37 2.63
CA VAL A 57 -6.81 -0.57 1.41
C VAL A 57 -5.68 -0.90 0.46
N PHE A 58 -6.04 -1.28 -0.76
CA PHE A 58 -5.12 -1.58 -1.86
C PHE A 58 -5.23 -0.47 -2.92
N ILE A 59 -4.23 0.40 -2.98
CA ILE A 59 -4.15 1.50 -3.93
C ILE A 59 -3.35 1.03 -5.14
N CYS A 60 -3.90 1.20 -6.34
CA CYS A 60 -3.24 0.79 -7.57
C CYS A 60 -3.70 1.61 -8.78
N ASN A 61 -2.96 1.53 -9.88
CA ASN A 61 -3.45 2.05 -11.16
C ASN A 61 -4.40 1.04 -11.81
N ARG A 62 -5.59 1.50 -12.22
CA ARG A 62 -6.62 0.66 -12.83
C ARG A 62 -6.13 -0.05 -14.10
N ARG A 63 -5.41 0.68 -14.97
CA ARG A 63 -4.90 0.16 -16.25
C ARG A 63 -3.90 -0.98 -16.01
N CYS A 64 -3.04 -0.86 -15.01
CA CYS A 64 -2.06 -1.88 -14.67
C CYS A 64 -2.73 -3.19 -14.21
N VAL A 65 -3.69 -3.09 -13.29
CA VAL A 65 -4.41 -4.27 -12.75
C VAL A 65 -5.30 -4.94 -13.80
N GLU A 66 -5.99 -4.16 -14.64
CA GLU A 66 -6.86 -4.73 -15.68
C GLU A 66 -6.07 -5.39 -16.81
N SER A 67 -4.89 -4.85 -17.16
CA SER A 67 -4.06 -5.43 -18.23
C SER A 67 -3.25 -6.65 -17.77
N LYS A 68 -2.83 -6.69 -16.50
CA LYS A 68 -2.05 -7.78 -15.90
C LYS A 68 -2.52 -8.04 -14.47
N PRO A 69 -3.64 -8.76 -14.29
CA PRO A 69 -4.18 -8.99 -12.96
C PRO A 69 -3.20 -9.77 -12.07
N PRO A 70 -3.10 -9.44 -10.76
CA PRO A 70 -2.27 -10.19 -9.83
C PRO A 70 -2.68 -11.65 -9.76
N CYS A 71 -1.70 -12.54 -9.68
CA CYS A 71 -1.92 -13.96 -9.47
C CYS A 71 -2.23 -14.24 -8.00
N LEU A 72 -3.17 -15.14 -7.74
CA LEU A 72 -3.40 -15.67 -6.40
C LEU A 72 -2.38 -16.77 -6.08
N SER A 73 -1.95 -16.85 -4.82
CA SER A 73 -1.10 -17.94 -4.36
C SER A 73 -1.88 -19.26 -4.31
N GLN A 74 -1.16 -20.38 -4.38
CA GLN A 74 -1.76 -21.71 -4.32
C GLN A 74 -2.56 -21.88 -3.02
N GLY A 75 -3.81 -22.36 -3.14
CA GLY A 75 -4.69 -22.61 -2.01
C GLY A 75 -5.62 -21.46 -1.63
N ILE A 76 -5.45 -20.26 -2.21
CA ILE A 76 -6.42 -19.17 -2.02
C ILE A 76 -7.62 -19.37 -2.95
N GLN A 77 -8.81 -19.47 -2.34
CA GLN A 77 -10.07 -19.51 -3.07
C GLN A 77 -10.46 -18.09 -3.50
N PRO A 78 -10.69 -17.81 -4.79
CA PRO A 78 -11.13 -16.50 -5.28
C PRO A 78 -12.44 -16.01 -4.63
N THR A 79 -13.28 -16.94 -4.17
CA THR A 79 -14.57 -16.67 -3.53
C THR A 79 -14.45 -16.41 -2.02
N SER A 80 -13.23 -16.37 -1.47
CA SER A 80 -12.99 -16.09 -0.06
C SER A 80 -13.59 -14.74 0.37
N ASN A 81 -14.36 -14.74 1.46
CA ASN A 81 -14.91 -13.51 2.04
C ASN A 81 -13.83 -12.55 2.58
N VAL A 82 -12.59 -13.02 2.72
CA VAL A 82 -11.44 -12.17 3.07
C VAL A 82 -11.26 -11.06 2.04
N PHE A 83 -11.52 -11.32 0.76
CA PHE A 83 -11.43 -10.28 -0.29
C PHE A 83 -12.43 -9.15 -0.09
N GLN A 84 -13.56 -9.38 0.58
CA GLN A 84 -14.53 -8.33 0.90
C GLN A 84 -13.97 -7.31 1.91
N HIS A 85 -12.93 -7.68 2.66
CA HIS A 85 -12.23 -6.80 3.60
C HIS A 85 -11.10 -6.01 2.94
N ILE A 86 -10.81 -6.25 1.65
CA ILE A 86 -9.82 -5.51 0.88
C ILE A 86 -10.54 -4.49 0.00
N GLN A 87 -10.36 -3.21 0.29
CA GLN A 87 -10.91 -2.10 -0.49
C GLN A 87 -9.90 -1.67 -1.54
N VAL A 88 -10.24 -1.83 -2.81
CA VAL A 88 -9.39 -1.38 -3.93
C VAL A 88 -9.69 0.09 -4.24
N LYS A 89 -8.66 0.92 -4.26
CA LYS A 89 -8.74 2.33 -4.67
C LYS A 89 -7.87 2.58 -5.90
N TYR A 90 -8.51 2.98 -6.99
CA TYR A 90 -7.79 3.31 -8.22
C TYR A 90 -7.27 4.75 -8.18
N VAL A 91 -5.96 4.91 -8.40
CA VAL A 91 -5.28 6.20 -8.40
C VAL A 91 -4.33 6.28 -9.59
N ASP A 92 -4.37 7.39 -10.32
CA ASP A 92 -3.55 7.59 -11.52
C ASP A 92 -2.22 8.33 -11.25
N ASN A 93 -2.14 9.14 -10.19
CA ASN A 93 -0.97 9.97 -9.89
C ASN A 93 -0.81 10.26 -8.40
N ASP A 94 0.26 10.98 -8.05
CA ASP A 94 0.58 11.35 -6.67
C ASP A 94 -0.52 12.19 -5.98
N GLU A 95 -1.31 12.99 -6.72
CA GLU A 95 -2.43 13.74 -6.13
C GLU A 95 -3.51 12.84 -5.55
N GLY A 96 -3.82 11.71 -6.18
CA GLY A 96 -4.83 10.78 -5.64
C GLY A 96 -4.39 10.18 -4.31
N VAL A 97 -3.09 9.90 -4.16
CA VAL A 97 -2.52 9.46 -2.87
C VAL A 97 -2.62 10.58 -1.83
N LYS A 98 -2.26 11.83 -2.19
CA LYS A 98 -2.41 12.99 -1.28
C LYS A 98 -3.85 13.14 -0.81
N LYS A 99 -4.83 13.10 -1.72
CA LYS A 99 -6.26 13.25 -1.41
C LYS A 99 -6.73 12.16 -0.47
N TYR A 100 -6.32 10.91 -0.71
CA TYR A 100 -6.67 9.79 0.15
C TYR A 100 -6.15 9.95 1.59
N PHE A 101 -4.86 10.24 1.75
CA PHE A 101 -4.27 10.42 3.08
C PHE A 101 -4.65 11.75 3.74
N ALA A 102 -4.96 12.80 2.99
CA ALA A 102 -5.52 14.03 3.55
C ALA A 102 -6.91 13.77 4.16
N ALA A 103 -7.69 12.88 3.56
CA ALA A 103 -9.00 12.46 4.06
C ALA A 103 -8.94 11.38 5.16
N PHE A 104 -7.76 11.00 5.67
CA PHE A 104 -7.64 9.97 6.72
C PHE A 104 -8.52 10.25 7.94
N HIS A 105 -8.64 11.52 8.32
CA HIS A 105 -9.46 11.98 9.44
C HIS A 105 -10.98 11.81 9.24
N LEU A 106 -11.44 11.54 8.01
CA LEU A 106 -12.85 11.29 7.70
C LEU A 106 -13.23 9.81 7.77
N HIS A 107 -12.26 8.91 7.98
CA HIS A 107 -12.54 7.49 8.07
C HIS A 107 -13.09 7.13 9.46
N ASP A 108 -14.31 6.58 9.51
CA ASP A 108 -14.91 6.05 10.74
C ASP A 108 -14.05 4.97 11.42
N LYS A 109 -13.30 4.22 10.61
CA LYS A 109 -12.34 3.21 11.04
C LYS A 109 -11.08 3.31 10.22
N PHE A 110 -9.94 3.37 10.90
CA PHE A 110 -8.64 3.32 10.24
C PHE A 110 -8.41 1.97 9.57
N PRO A 111 -7.80 1.94 8.37
CA PRO A 111 -7.47 0.68 7.74
C PRO A 111 -6.37 -0.06 8.52
N ALA A 112 -6.45 -1.39 8.55
CA ALA A 112 -5.42 -2.23 9.16
C ALA A 112 -4.08 -2.14 8.42
N ALA A 113 -4.12 -1.87 7.11
CA ALA A 113 -2.96 -1.58 6.29
C ALA A 113 -3.38 -0.78 5.05
N VAL A 114 -2.46 0.05 4.55
CA VAL A 114 -2.55 0.67 3.21
C VAL A 114 -1.41 0.14 2.37
N VAL A 115 -1.76 -0.50 1.26
CA VAL A 115 -0.83 -1.09 0.29
C VAL A 115 -0.88 -0.25 -0.97
N ILE A 116 0.26 0.23 -1.46
CA ILE A 116 0.34 1.01 -2.70
C ILE A 116 1.16 0.21 -3.71
N ASP A 117 0.53 -0.24 -4.78
CA ASP A 117 1.16 -0.91 -5.90
C ASP A 117 1.77 0.09 -6.88
N ASP A 118 2.91 -0.26 -7.47
CA ASP A 118 3.67 0.56 -8.42
C ASP A 118 3.86 2.04 -8.00
N PHE A 119 4.20 2.28 -6.73
CA PHE A 119 4.33 3.63 -6.16
C PHE A 119 5.18 4.59 -7.00
N GLY A 120 6.28 4.11 -7.59
CA GLY A 120 7.16 4.93 -8.44
C GLY A 120 6.48 5.46 -9.71
N ASP A 121 5.50 4.73 -10.25
CA ASP A 121 4.81 5.11 -11.49
C ASP A 121 3.81 6.25 -11.29
N LEU A 122 3.37 6.49 -10.05
CA LEU A 122 2.53 7.63 -9.69
C LEU A 122 3.21 8.99 -9.92
N PHE A 123 4.53 8.98 -10.12
CA PHE A 123 5.34 10.17 -10.38
C PHE A 123 5.89 10.20 -11.82
N ASN A 124 5.48 9.24 -12.65
CA ASN A 124 5.95 9.07 -14.02
C ASN A 124 4.91 9.59 -15.04
N GLU A 125 4.42 10.84 -14.97
CA GLU A 125 3.69 11.37 -16.13
C GLU A 125 3.75 12.90 -16.32
N ARG A 126 3.74 13.24 -17.62
CA ARG A 126 3.86 14.54 -18.29
C ARG A 126 2.70 15.52 -18.02
N SER A 127 1.83 15.22 -17.05
CA SER A 127 0.63 16.00 -16.71
C SER A 127 0.90 17.11 -15.69
N ASN A 128 2.05 17.11 -15.02
CA ASN A 128 2.52 18.28 -14.28
C ASN A 128 3.13 19.29 -15.27
N HIS A 129 2.26 20.13 -15.85
CA HIS A 129 2.65 21.48 -16.26
C HIS A 129 3.18 22.19 -15.01
N GLU A 130 4.47 21.99 -14.69
CA GLU A 130 5.38 22.93 -14.06
C GLU A 130 6.62 22.21 -13.48
N ARG A 131 7.74 22.45 -14.16
CA ARG A 131 9.10 22.65 -13.62
C ARG A 131 9.92 21.46 -13.11
N ASN A 132 9.34 20.29 -12.81
CA ASN A 132 10.11 19.20 -12.15
C ASN A 132 10.24 17.87 -12.93
N ALA A 133 9.55 17.71 -14.07
CA ALA A 133 9.41 16.42 -14.76
C ALA A 133 10.70 15.87 -15.44
N ALA A 134 11.75 16.69 -15.58
CA ALA A 134 12.99 16.27 -16.24
C ALA A 134 14.16 16.01 -15.27
N ASN A 135 13.99 16.30 -13.97
CA ASN A 135 15.07 16.18 -12.99
C ASN A 135 14.82 14.95 -12.09
N PRO A 136 15.68 13.91 -12.13
CA PRO A 136 15.57 12.75 -11.25
C PRO A 136 15.46 13.13 -9.77
N ARG A 137 16.19 14.18 -9.34
CA ARG A 137 16.13 14.70 -7.97
C ARG A 137 14.76 15.28 -7.61
N GLY A 138 14.05 15.86 -8.60
CA GLY A 138 12.69 16.37 -8.42
C GLY A 138 11.69 15.25 -8.19
N ARG A 139 11.83 14.14 -8.93
CA ARG A 139 11.00 12.93 -8.74
C ARG A 139 11.24 12.31 -7.37
N ASP A 140 12.50 12.14 -6.99
CA ASP A 140 12.87 11.56 -5.69
C ASP A 140 12.34 12.42 -4.53
N LEU A 141 12.45 13.75 -4.64
CA LEU A 141 11.89 14.67 -3.65
C LEU A 141 10.35 14.56 -3.57
N ALA A 142 9.66 14.41 -4.69
CA ALA A 142 8.21 14.23 -4.72
C ALA A 142 7.80 12.91 -4.03
N MET A 143 8.49 11.81 -4.34
CA MET A 143 8.29 10.51 -3.69
C MET A 143 8.47 10.60 -2.17
N VAL A 144 9.57 11.19 -1.71
CA VAL A 144 9.86 11.34 -0.27
C VAL A 144 8.81 12.21 0.42
N ARG A 145 8.33 13.28 -0.22
CA ARG A 145 7.25 14.13 0.33
C ARG A 145 5.94 13.35 0.52
N ILE A 146 5.57 12.50 -0.44
CA ILE A 146 4.40 11.65 -0.31
C ILE A 146 4.60 10.61 0.79
N LEU A 147 5.75 9.94 0.85
CA LEU A 147 6.03 8.98 1.92
C LEU A 147 5.96 9.63 3.31
N ALA A 148 6.49 10.85 3.46
CA ALA A 148 6.39 11.63 4.69
C ALA A 148 4.94 12.00 5.02
N LEU A 149 4.14 12.38 4.02
CA LEU A 149 2.71 12.64 4.18
C LEU A 149 1.97 11.38 4.65
N CYS A 150 2.22 10.23 4.02
CA CYS A 150 1.62 8.95 4.42
C CYS A 150 2.02 8.59 5.86
N HIS A 151 3.30 8.74 6.22
CA HIS A 151 3.79 8.51 7.57
C HIS A 151 3.06 9.39 8.59
N ASN A 152 2.99 10.69 8.32
CA ASN A 152 2.33 11.64 9.23
C ASN A 152 0.83 11.35 9.36
N ALA A 153 0.15 11.05 8.26
CA ALA A 153 -1.27 10.68 8.29
C ALA A 153 -1.49 9.42 9.14
N VAL A 154 -0.67 8.39 9.01
CA VAL A 154 -0.81 7.16 9.81
C VAL A 154 -0.45 7.39 11.28
N MET A 155 0.56 8.19 11.58
CA MET A 155 1.01 8.46 12.95
C MET A 155 0.09 9.40 13.74
N HIS A 156 -0.60 10.31 13.05
CA HIS A 156 -1.36 11.38 13.70
C HIS A 156 -2.88 11.28 13.53
N ALA A 157 -3.37 10.40 12.65
CA ALA A 157 -4.80 10.17 12.59
C ALA A 157 -5.25 9.41 13.85
N LYS A 158 -6.26 9.96 14.53
CA LYS A 158 -6.83 9.48 15.79
C LYS A 158 -8.29 9.14 15.59
#